data_AF-A0AAD2HKA0-F1
#
_entry.id   AF-A0AAD2HKA0-F1
#
_cell.length_a   1.000
_cell.length_b   1.000
_cell.length_c   1.000
_cell.angle_alpha   90.00
_cell.angle_beta   90.00
_cell.angle_gamma   90.00
#
_symmetry.space_group_name_H-M   'P 1'
#
loop_
_entity.id
_entity.type
_entity.pdbx_description
1 polymer ?
#
loop_
_entity_poly.entity_id
_entity_poly.type
_entity_poly.pdbx_seq_one_letter_code
_entity_poly.pdbx_strand_id
1 'polypeptide(L)'
;MLSLLLPVLSLLPAVNALWNVSVDDTSPLITYAGIWERSSSHRASLDFGGTHTGTSDVRASATFKFTGVAVYYLAPLWPYAVDTVITFDGERSVVVNLTDPFASTTSVGGSESSLWDVRWSATGPRIASYS
;
A
#
# COMPACT_ATOMS: atom_id res chain seq x y z
N MET A 1 59.79 4.70 -26.12
CA MET A 1 59.12 3.92 -25.05
C MET A 1 57.70 4.45 -24.92
N LEU A 2 56.71 3.70 -25.39
CA LEU A 2 55.31 4.12 -25.38
C LEU A 2 54.65 3.60 -24.10
N SER A 3 54.31 4.50 -23.17
CA SER A 3 53.66 4.14 -21.90
C SER A 3 52.19 3.84 -22.17
N LEU A 4 51.76 2.61 -21.86
CA LEU A 4 50.37 2.17 -21.96
C LEU A 4 49.65 2.56 -20.65
N LEU A 5 48.83 3.59 -20.69
CA LEU A 5 47.95 3.95 -19.57
C LEU A 5 46.72 3.03 -19.62
N LEU A 6 46.67 2.02 -18.76
CA LEU A 6 45.48 1.17 -18.59
C LEU A 6 44.42 1.95 -17.78
N PRO A 7 43.17 2.10 -18.26
CA PRO A 7 42.11 2.62 -17.43
C PRO A 7 41.73 1.54 -16.42
N VAL A 8 41.92 1.83 -15.14
CA VAL A 8 41.35 1.03 -14.05
C VAL A 8 39.84 1.28 -14.09
N LEU A 9 39.10 0.37 -14.72
CA LEU A 9 37.65 0.35 -14.65
C LEU A 9 37.27 -0.09 -13.23
N SER A 10 36.96 0.89 -12.38
CA SER A 10 36.51 0.65 -11.01
C SER A 10 35.15 -0.05 -11.03
N LEU A 11 35.16 -1.36 -10.79
CA LEU A 11 33.98 -2.14 -10.43
C LEU A 11 33.52 -1.70 -9.03
N LEU A 12 32.72 -0.64 -8.95
CA LEU A 12 31.98 -0.33 -7.74
C LEU A 12 31.00 -1.48 -7.49
N PRO A 13 31.00 -2.12 -6.31
CA PRO A 13 30.00 -3.12 -6.00
C PRO A 13 28.62 -2.45 -6.03
N ALA A 14 27.71 -3.01 -6.83
CA ALA A 14 26.31 -2.61 -6.78
C ALA A 14 25.75 -3.01 -5.40
N VAL A 15 25.67 -2.04 -4.49
CA VAL A 15 24.97 -2.21 -3.22
C VAL A 15 23.47 -2.19 -3.54
N ASN A 16 22.81 -3.33 -3.38
CA ASN A 16 21.35 -3.40 -3.41
C ASN A 16 20.82 -2.86 -2.07
N ALA A 17 20.58 -1.55 -2.02
CA ALA A 17 19.91 -0.93 -0.89
C ALA A 17 18.41 -1.22 -0.93
N LEU A 18 17.81 -1.45 0.23
CA LEU A 18 16.36 -1.54 0.36
C LEU A 18 15.77 -0.12 0.19
N TRP A 19 14.73 -0.01 -0.62
CA TRP A 19 14.01 1.23 -0.84
C TRP A 19 12.50 0.97 -0.97
N ASN A 20 11.69 1.95 -0.59
CA ASN A 20 10.24 1.83 -0.63
C ASN A 20 9.72 2.23 -2.01
N VAL A 21 8.87 1.37 -2.59
CA VAL A 21 8.07 1.67 -3.78
C VAL A 21 6.64 1.93 -3.33
N SER A 22 6.12 3.13 -3.60
CA SER A 22 4.70 3.42 -3.39
C SER A 22 3.90 2.99 -4.62
N VAL A 23 2.78 2.30 -4.39
CA VAL A 23 1.87 1.82 -5.42
C VAL A 23 0.49 2.41 -5.16
N ASP A 24 0.02 3.22 -6.10
CA ASP A 24 -1.28 3.90 -6.05
C ASP A 24 -2.45 2.93 -6.29
N ASP A 25 -3.65 3.25 -5.82
CA ASP A 25 -4.85 2.42 -5.96
C ASP A 25 -5.25 2.20 -7.43
N THR A 26 -4.85 3.12 -8.33
CA THR A 26 -5.07 3.00 -9.78
C THR A 26 -4.04 2.13 -10.50
N SER A 27 -3.02 1.63 -9.80
CA SER A 27 -1.94 0.86 -10.40
C SER A 27 -2.42 -0.50 -10.93
N PRO A 28 -1.98 -0.91 -12.14
CA PRO A 28 -2.29 -2.24 -12.67
C PRO A 28 -1.64 -3.39 -11.89
N LEU A 29 -0.76 -3.09 -10.92
CA LEU A 29 -0.19 -4.08 -10.02
C LEU A 29 -1.19 -4.57 -8.95
N ILE A 30 -2.30 -3.85 -8.76
CA ILE A 30 -3.37 -4.23 -7.85
C ILE A 30 -4.49 -4.89 -8.65
N THR A 31 -4.83 -6.13 -8.29
CA THR A 31 -5.96 -6.85 -8.89
C THR A 31 -7.18 -6.74 -8.00
N TYR A 32 -8.25 -6.15 -8.52
CA TYR A 32 -9.53 -6.01 -7.85
C TYR A 32 -10.51 -7.10 -8.30
N ALA A 33 -11.16 -7.76 -7.35
CA ALA A 33 -12.23 -8.73 -7.58
C ALA A 33 -13.49 -8.31 -6.80
N GLY A 34 -14.68 -8.60 -7.35
CA GLY A 34 -15.96 -8.14 -6.80
C GLY A 34 -16.44 -6.82 -7.40
N ILE A 35 -17.40 -6.17 -6.75
CA ILE A 35 -17.92 -4.87 -7.17
C ILE A 35 -17.12 -3.77 -6.48
N TRP A 36 -16.57 -2.84 -7.25
CA TRP A 36 -15.80 -1.70 -6.72
C TRP A 36 -16.32 -0.39 -7.28
N GLU A 37 -16.35 0.62 -6.43
CA GLU A 37 -16.53 2.00 -6.85
C GLU A 37 -15.21 2.47 -7.49
N ARG A 38 -15.31 3.14 -8.64
CA ARG A 38 -14.12 3.55 -9.39
C ARG A 38 -13.37 4.64 -8.62
N SER A 39 -12.05 4.60 -8.61
CA SER A 39 -11.20 5.65 -8.01
C SER A 39 -11.58 7.06 -8.47
N SER A 40 -11.97 7.22 -9.73
CA SER A 40 -12.41 8.51 -10.29
C SER A 40 -13.64 9.11 -9.61
N SER A 41 -14.44 8.29 -8.91
CA SER A 41 -15.61 8.71 -8.15
C SER A 41 -15.25 9.26 -6.76
N HIS A 42 -14.04 8.97 -6.27
CA HIS A 42 -13.57 9.41 -4.96
C HIS A 42 -12.27 10.18 -5.11
N ARG A 43 -12.39 11.50 -5.24
CA ARG A 43 -11.25 12.40 -5.39
C ARG A 43 -11.10 13.24 -4.13
N ALA A 44 -10.00 13.07 -3.42
CA ALA A 44 -9.64 13.97 -2.33
C ALA A 44 -8.13 14.19 -2.28
N SER A 45 -7.71 15.41 -1.93
CA SER A 45 -6.29 15.72 -1.69
C SER A 45 -5.70 14.98 -0.48
N LEU A 46 -6.56 14.34 0.31
CA LEU A 46 -6.19 13.55 1.47
C LEU A 46 -5.83 12.10 1.10
N ASP A 47 -6.17 11.65 -0.11
CA ASP A 47 -5.79 10.34 -0.63
C ASP A 47 -4.37 10.35 -1.18
N PHE A 48 -3.67 9.21 -1.05
CA PHE A 48 -2.41 9.02 -1.79
C PHE A 48 -2.73 9.02 -3.29
N GLY A 49 -1.98 9.77 -4.09
CA GLY A 49 -2.28 9.93 -5.53
C GLY A 49 -3.54 10.73 -5.86
N GLY A 50 -4.31 11.16 -4.85
CA GLY A 50 -5.49 12.01 -4.99
C GLY A 50 -6.82 11.28 -5.25
N THR A 51 -6.82 9.94 -5.18
CA THR A 51 -8.02 9.10 -5.25
C THR A 51 -7.93 7.87 -4.35
N HIS A 52 -9.06 7.25 -4.06
CA HIS A 52 -9.11 5.90 -3.49
C HIS A 52 -10.19 5.05 -4.16
N THR A 53 -10.00 3.72 -4.14
CA THR A 53 -10.96 2.75 -4.66
C THR A 53 -11.63 2.08 -3.46
N GLY A 54 -12.95 2.21 -3.36
CA GLY A 54 -13.75 1.71 -2.24
C GLY A 54 -14.79 0.67 -2.66
N THR A 55 -15.35 -0.04 -1.69
CA THR A 55 -16.45 -0.98 -1.91
C THR A 55 -17.24 -1.22 -0.63
N SER A 56 -18.53 -1.54 -0.79
CA SER A 56 -19.40 -2.09 0.25
C SER A 56 -19.73 -3.58 0.03
N ASP A 57 -19.19 -4.19 -1.04
CA ASP A 57 -19.32 -5.62 -1.30
C ASP A 57 -18.41 -6.42 -0.37
N VAL A 58 -19.01 -7.13 0.59
CA VAL A 58 -18.31 -7.96 1.59
C VAL A 58 -17.50 -9.12 0.99
N ARG A 59 -17.65 -9.42 -0.30
CA ARG A 59 -16.88 -10.46 -1.01
C ARG A 59 -15.78 -9.88 -1.89
N ALA A 60 -15.69 -8.57 -2.01
CA ALA A 60 -14.69 -7.92 -2.82
C ALA A 60 -13.30 -8.02 -2.17
N SER A 61 -12.25 -8.06 -3.01
CA SER A 61 -10.86 -8.08 -2.56
C SER A 61 -9.94 -7.31 -3.50
N ALA A 62 -8.94 -6.66 -2.93
CA ALA A 62 -7.84 -6.04 -3.65
C ALA A 62 -6.56 -6.83 -3.31
N THR A 63 -5.89 -7.34 -4.34
CA THR A 63 -4.72 -8.20 -4.17
C THR A 63 -3.49 -7.53 -4.78
N PHE A 64 -2.44 -7.37 -3.98
CA PHE A 64 -1.13 -6.90 -4.41
C PHE A 64 -0.08 -7.97 -4.10
N LYS A 65 0.72 -8.34 -5.11
CA LYS A 65 1.83 -9.29 -4.98
C LYS A 65 3.14 -8.53 -5.15
N PHE A 66 4.08 -8.76 -4.24
CA PHE A 66 5.37 -8.08 -4.27
C PHE A 66 6.51 -9.02 -3.92
N THR A 67 7.72 -8.61 -4.28
CA THR A 67 8.96 -9.21 -3.79
C THR A 67 9.68 -8.14 -2.98
N GLY A 68 9.82 -8.38 -1.68
CA GLY A 68 10.40 -7.42 -0.76
C GLY A 68 10.45 -7.98 0.65
N VAL A 69 10.96 -7.17 1.58
CA VAL A 69 11.09 -7.53 2.99
C VAL A 69 10.09 -6.81 3.88
N ALA A 70 9.28 -5.91 3.31
CA ALA A 70 8.26 -5.16 4.02
C ALA A 70 7.13 -4.75 3.07
N VAL A 71 5.93 -4.59 3.63
CA VAL A 71 4.77 -3.99 2.97
C VAL A 71 4.07 -3.04 3.93
N TYR A 72 3.55 -1.95 3.38
CA TYR A 72 2.85 -0.91 4.11
C TYR A 72 1.51 -0.65 3.41
N TYR A 73 0.43 -0.65 4.17
CA TYR A 73 -0.89 -0.26 3.70
C TYR A 73 -1.13 1.20 4.07
N LEU A 74 -1.35 2.02 3.05
CA LEU A 74 -1.59 3.45 3.18
C LEU A 74 -3.08 3.72 2.99
N ALA A 75 -3.64 4.54 3.87
CA ALA A 75 -5.00 5.06 3.71
C ALA A 75 -5.16 6.38 4.49
N PRO A 76 -6.06 7.26 4.06
CA PRO A 76 -6.56 8.34 4.90
C PRO A 76 -7.41 7.78 6.06
N LEU A 77 -7.97 8.68 6.87
CA LEU A 77 -9.02 8.33 7.84
C LEU A 77 -10.31 9.06 7.51
N TRP A 78 -11.44 8.48 7.90
CA TRP A 78 -12.78 9.01 7.64
C TRP A 78 -13.50 9.45 8.93
N PRO A 79 -14.35 10.49 8.86
CA PRO A 79 -15.17 10.94 9.99
C PRO A 79 -16.37 10.01 10.28
N TYR A 80 -16.35 8.76 9.83
CA TYR A 80 -17.39 7.78 10.06
C TYR A 80 -16.78 6.37 10.02
N ALA A 81 -17.56 5.37 10.42
CA ALA A 81 -17.10 3.99 10.50
C ALA A 81 -16.64 3.48 9.13
N VAL A 82 -15.32 3.27 9.01
CA VAL A 82 -14.67 2.62 7.87
C VAL A 82 -13.65 1.65 8.42
N ASP A 83 -13.65 0.44 7.89
CA ASP A 83 -12.63 -0.55 8.18
C ASP A 83 -12.25 -1.32 6.91
N THR A 84 -11.14 -2.02 7.00
CA THR A 84 -10.74 -3.00 5.99
C THR A 84 -10.12 -4.21 6.68
N VAL A 85 -10.06 -5.32 5.96
CA VAL A 85 -9.46 -6.56 6.42
C VAL A 85 -8.23 -6.85 5.59
N ILE A 86 -7.08 -6.97 6.24
CA ILE A 86 -5.81 -7.31 5.60
C ILE A 86 -5.46 -8.76 5.93
N THR A 87 -5.15 -9.52 4.89
CA THR A 87 -4.54 -10.85 4.98
C THR A 87 -3.19 -10.81 4.27
N PHE A 88 -2.14 -11.26 4.96
CA PHE A 88 -0.78 -11.30 4.43
C PHE A 88 -0.32 -12.75 4.36
N ASP A 89 0.13 -13.20 3.18
CA ASP A 89 0.61 -14.56 2.90
C ASP A 89 -0.30 -15.71 3.40
N GLY A 90 -1.62 -15.48 3.43
CA GLY A 90 -2.61 -16.47 3.90
C GLY A 90 -2.65 -16.66 5.41
N GLU A 91 -1.96 -15.82 6.18
CA GLU A 91 -2.04 -15.80 7.65
C GLU A 91 -3.38 -15.27 8.16
N ARG A 92 -3.52 -15.15 9.48
CA ARG A 92 -4.71 -14.61 10.12
C ARG A 92 -4.97 -13.18 9.67
N SER A 93 -6.21 -12.90 9.30
CA SER A 93 -6.66 -11.56 8.93
C SER A 93 -6.62 -10.58 10.11
N VAL A 94 -6.25 -9.34 9.82
CA VAL A 94 -6.25 -8.20 10.74
C VAL A 94 -7.29 -7.18 10.26
N VAL A 95 -8.17 -6.76 11.17
CA VAL A 95 -9.07 -5.63 10.91
C VAL A 95 -8.29 -4.34 11.17
N VAL A 96 -8.25 -3.47 10.16
CA VAL A 96 -7.66 -2.14 10.25
C VAL A 96 -8.81 -1.14 10.32
N ASN A 97 -8.97 -0.49 11.46
CA ASN A 97 -9.93 0.59 11.62
C ASN A 97 -9.40 1.87 10.96
N LEU A 98 -10.18 2.45 10.06
CA LEU A 98 -9.87 3.65 9.30
C LEU A 98 -10.75 4.85 9.72
N THR A 99 -11.44 4.73 10.85
CA THR A 99 -12.21 5.83 11.44
C THR A 99 -11.27 6.81 12.11
N ASP A 100 -11.44 8.10 11.82
CA ASP A 100 -10.77 9.21 12.52
C ASP A 100 -11.47 9.47 13.87
N PRO A 101 -10.81 9.20 15.01
CA PRO A 101 -11.45 9.37 16.31
C PRO A 101 -11.55 10.84 16.73
N PHE A 102 -10.92 11.77 16.01
CA PHE A 102 -10.89 13.19 16.35
C PHE A 102 -11.75 14.06 15.43
N ALA A 103 -12.26 13.50 14.35
CA ALA A 103 -13.13 14.23 13.43
C ALA A 103 -14.56 14.32 13.97
N SER A 104 -15.24 15.43 13.63
CA SER A 104 -16.69 15.51 13.81
C SER A 104 -17.35 14.57 12.81
N THR A 105 -18.27 13.73 13.29
CA THR A 105 -18.90 12.73 12.43
C THR A 105 -19.71 13.40 11.32
N THR A 106 -19.54 12.92 10.09
CA THR A 106 -20.36 13.33 8.94
C THR A 106 -21.20 12.17 8.43
N SER A 107 -22.08 12.45 7.47
CA SER A 107 -22.79 11.39 6.74
C SER A 107 -21.81 10.43 6.06
N VAL A 108 -22.16 9.13 6.09
CA VAL A 108 -21.44 8.06 5.39
C VAL A 108 -21.34 8.37 3.90
N GLY A 109 -20.18 8.06 3.30
CA GLY A 109 -19.89 8.33 1.89
C GLY A 109 -19.41 9.76 1.60
N GLY A 110 -19.12 10.54 2.64
CA GLY A 110 -18.45 11.83 2.53
C GLY A 110 -16.93 11.71 2.36
N SER A 111 -16.25 12.85 2.29
CA SER A 111 -14.78 12.87 2.18
C SER A 111 -14.09 12.45 3.49
N GLU A 112 -12.83 12.06 3.32
CA GLU A 112 -11.83 11.80 4.35
C GLU A 112 -11.65 13.04 5.26
N SER A 113 -11.22 12.80 6.50
CA SER A 113 -10.89 13.86 7.46
C SER A 113 -9.40 13.99 7.77
N SER A 114 -8.59 13.01 7.39
CA SER A 114 -7.15 12.98 7.65
C SER A 114 -6.36 12.54 6.43
N LEU A 115 -5.16 13.11 6.25
CA LEU A 115 -4.25 12.76 5.17
C LEU A 115 -3.87 11.27 5.25
N TRP A 116 -3.64 10.66 4.10
CA TRP A 116 -3.06 9.33 4.00
C TRP A 116 -1.78 9.19 4.83
N ASP A 117 -1.66 8.04 5.49
CA ASP A 117 -0.46 7.61 6.21
C ASP A 117 -0.44 6.07 6.26
N VAL A 118 0.65 5.50 6.76
CA VAL A 118 0.74 4.05 7.02
C VAL A 118 -0.26 3.67 8.11
N ARG A 119 -1.27 2.87 7.76
CA ARG A 119 -2.28 2.36 8.70
C ARG A 119 -2.00 0.94 9.16
N TRP A 120 -1.23 0.20 8.39
CA TRP A 120 -0.78 -1.13 8.75
C TRP A 120 0.52 -1.45 8.02
N SER A 121 1.34 -2.34 8.59
CA SER A 121 2.54 -2.84 7.93
C SER A 121 2.89 -4.25 8.41
N ALA A 122 3.64 -4.96 7.57
CA ALA A 122 4.28 -6.22 7.92
C ALA A 122 5.72 -6.25 7.38
N THR A 123 6.59 -6.97 8.10
CA THR A 123 7.98 -7.19 7.71
C THR A 123 8.31 -8.67 7.72
N GLY A 124 9.21 -9.07 6.82
CA GLY A 124 9.69 -10.43 6.63
C GLY A 124 8.63 -11.34 6.00
N PRO A 125 8.88 -11.93 4.81
CA PRO A 125 8.28 -13.23 4.57
C PRO A 125 8.89 -14.15 5.63
N ARG A 126 8.10 -14.59 6.62
CA ARG A 126 8.52 -15.74 7.44
C ARG A 126 8.65 -16.87 6.44
N ILE A 127 9.87 -17.16 5.99
CA ILE A 127 10.15 -18.38 5.23
C ILE A 127 9.50 -19.49 6.05
N ALA A 128 8.44 -20.09 5.51
CA ALA A 128 7.73 -21.16 6.16
C ALA A 128 8.78 -22.18 6.56
N SER A 129 9.00 -22.30 7.87
CA SER A 129 9.88 -23.34 8.39
C SER A 129 9.09 -24.62 8.19
N TYR A 130 9.30 -25.29 7.06
CA TYR A 130 8.91 -26.67 6.91
C TYR A 130 9.85 -27.47 7.81
N SER A 131 9.38 -27.76 9.03
CA SER A 131 9.92 -28.78 9.92
C SER A 131 9.04 -30.00 9.88
#